data_AF-I1BJA1-F1
#
_entry.id   AF-I1BJA1-F1
#
_cell.length_a   1.000
_cell.length_b   1.000
_cell.length_c   1.000
_cell.angle_alpha   90.00
_cell.angle_beta   90.00
_cell.angle_gamma   90.00
#
_symmetry.space_group_name_H-M   'P 1'
#
loop_
_entity.id
_entity.type
_entity.pdbx_description
1 polymer ?
#
loop_
_entity_poly.entity_id
_entity_poly.type
_entity_poly.pdbx_seq_one_letter_code
_entity_poly.pdbx_strand_id
1 'polypeptide(L)'
;MTSREASESNSTLYQLIEQYYSHITITTLSRRCFNDGAGIDYIKKYGLQEDVPGLLVGVSPKFYCLAATSGTFRFILENEDFVFADHTIKFSYQGAEGTVMIGENLELVINTTNTRTENTLLGILDKTCTQMGKRLLRMNILQPPCCLDIIMDRLDAVDELFESEEGLFNIQSSLKSLVDLDHSIAFIVKVPKVDRKNVVSYLPYKDDSCILIKTIHKILSDPAFNEFENAISWRQWFTRSRQAYKEAIEDIYELVVEYSGI
;
A
#
# COMPACT_ATOMS: atom_id res chain seq x y z
N MET A 1 8.77 -43.72 -22.98
CA MET A 1 8.57 -44.32 -21.65
C MET A 1 9.19 -43.41 -20.62
N THR A 2 8.41 -42.49 -20.05
CA THR A 2 8.80 -41.72 -18.86
C THR A 2 7.51 -41.06 -18.34
N SER A 3 6.73 -41.82 -17.59
CA SER A 3 5.55 -41.28 -16.90
C SER A 3 5.29 -42.12 -15.66
N ARG A 4 5.53 -41.47 -14.51
CA ARG A 4 4.97 -41.68 -13.16
C ARG A 4 6.04 -41.30 -12.14
N GLU A 5 6.15 -40.01 -11.85
CA GLU A 5 6.55 -39.58 -10.52
C GLU A 5 5.28 -39.36 -9.70
N ALA A 6 5.36 -39.79 -8.44
CA ALA A 6 4.24 -40.11 -7.56
C ALA A 6 3.33 -38.91 -7.26
N SER A 7 2.05 -39.21 -7.06
CA SER A 7 1.03 -38.29 -6.55
C SER A 7 1.36 -37.88 -5.11
N GLU A 8 2.09 -36.77 -4.93
CA GLU A 8 2.08 -36.07 -3.65
C GLU A 8 0.67 -35.51 -3.45
N SER A 9 -0.04 -36.02 -2.45
CA SER A 9 -1.34 -35.47 -2.05
C SER A 9 -1.15 -34.00 -1.69
N ASN A 10 -1.76 -33.09 -2.45
CA ASN A 10 -1.78 -31.66 -2.14
C ASN A 10 -2.14 -31.46 -0.66
N SER A 11 -1.47 -30.51 -0.02
CA SER A 11 -1.73 -30.22 1.39
C SER A 11 -3.21 -29.88 1.63
N THR A 12 -3.73 -30.21 2.81
CA THR A 12 -5.12 -29.88 3.19
C THR A 12 -5.41 -28.39 3.01
N LEU A 13 -4.44 -27.52 3.30
CA LEU A 13 -4.57 -26.08 3.09
C LEU A 13 -4.74 -25.72 1.60
N TYR A 14 -3.93 -26.31 0.72
CA TYR A 14 -4.05 -26.10 -0.72
C TYR A 14 -5.45 -26.50 -1.22
N GLN A 15 -5.94 -27.67 -0.80
CA GLN A 15 -7.27 -28.15 -1.18
C GLN A 15 -8.39 -27.23 -0.69
N LEU A 16 -8.29 -26.73 0.55
CA LEU A 16 -9.27 -25.78 1.09
C LEU A 16 -9.25 -24.45 0.33
N ILE A 17 -8.07 -23.90 0.03
CA ILE A 17 -7.97 -22.65 -0.74
C ILE A 17 -8.59 -22.83 -2.13
N GLU A 18 -8.29 -23.94 -2.81
CA GLU A 18 -8.86 -24.25 -4.12
C GLU A 18 -10.38 -24.44 -4.07
N GLN A 19 -10.90 -25.03 -2.99
CA GLN A 19 -12.33 -25.23 -2.78
C GLN A 19 -13.09 -23.92 -2.51
N TYR A 20 -12.58 -23.06 -1.61
CA TYR A 20 -13.26 -21.83 -1.19
C TYR A 20 -12.98 -20.65 -2.12
N TYR A 21 -11.82 -20.63 -2.78
CA TYR A 21 -11.35 -19.51 -3.59
C TYR A 21 -10.91 -19.96 -4.99
N SER A 22 -11.80 -20.62 -5.72
CA SER A 22 -11.56 -21.11 -7.09
C SER A 22 -11.18 -20.04 -8.12
N HIS A 23 -11.40 -18.76 -7.79
CA HIS A 23 -11.03 -17.61 -8.61
C HIS A 23 -9.62 -17.07 -8.34
N ILE A 24 -8.90 -17.60 -7.34
CA ILE A 24 -7.54 -17.18 -6.99
C ILE A 24 -6.52 -18.06 -7.72
N THR A 25 -5.59 -17.44 -8.43
CA THR A 25 -4.45 -18.14 -9.04
C THR A 25 -3.44 -18.52 -7.95
N ILE A 26 -3.19 -19.82 -7.79
CA ILE A 26 -2.18 -20.33 -6.86
C ILE A 26 -0.86 -20.53 -7.61
N THR A 27 0.21 -19.87 -7.15
CA THR A 27 1.57 -20.06 -7.66
C THR A 27 2.45 -20.70 -6.61
N THR A 28 3.16 -21.77 -6.99
CA THR A 28 4.04 -22.50 -6.08
C THR A 28 5.47 -21.99 -6.17
N LEU A 29 6.15 -21.98 -5.02
CA LEU A 29 7.56 -21.61 -4.90
C LEU A 29 8.31 -22.74 -4.21
N SER A 30 9.59 -22.90 -4.57
CA SER A 30 10.46 -23.87 -3.91
C SER A 30 10.67 -23.49 -2.43
N ARG A 31 10.68 -24.49 -1.54
CA ARG A 31 10.90 -24.29 -0.09
C ARG A 31 12.13 -23.44 0.23
N ARG A 32 13.18 -23.53 -0.59
CA ARG A 32 14.43 -22.75 -0.44
C ARG A 32 14.22 -21.22 -0.50
N CYS A 33 13.12 -20.76 -1.10
CA CYS A 33 12.79 -19.34 -1.21
C CYS A 33 12.27 -18.77 0.12
N PHE A 34 11.82 -19.61 1.04
CA PHE A 34 11.27 -19.22 2.34
C PHE A 34 12.35 -19.31 3.43
N ASN A 35 13.21 -18.30 3.48
CA ASN A 35 14.30 -18.18 4.46
C ASN A 35 14.14 -16.91 5.28
N ASP A 36 14.09 -17.05 6.60
CA ASP A 36 13.89 -15.94 7.55
C ASP A 36 15.08 -14.96 7.56
N GLY A 37 16.32 -15.46 7.49
CA GLY A 37 17.53 -14.63 7.38
C GLY A 37 17.50 -13.73 6.14
N ALA A 38 17.20 -14.30 4.97
CA ALA A 38 17.02 -13.53 3.74
C ALA A 38 15.86 -12.52 3.85
N GLY A 39 14.80 -12.86 4.59
CA GLY A 39 13.70 -11.94 4.89
C GLY A 39 14.17 -10.72 5.67
N ILE A 40 14.99 -10.92 6.70
CA ILE A 40 15.62 -9.82 7.47
C ILE A 40 16.51 -8.98 6.57
N ASP A 41 17.30 -9.61 5.69
CA ASP A 41 18.18 -8.89 4.76
C ASP A 41 17.39 -8.00 3.79
N TYR A 42 16.25 -8.47 3.28
CA TYR A 42 15.36 -7.64 2.46
C TYR A 42 14.74 -6.48 3.24
N ILE A 43 14.32 -6.70 4.49
CA ILE A 43 13.81 -5.62 5.35
C ILE A 43 14.90 -4.57 5.58
N LYS A 44 16.14 -4.98 5.86
CA LYS A 44 17.25 -4.05 6.05
C LYS A 44 17.61 -3.28 4.79
N LYS A 45 17.58 -3.94 3.64
CA LYS A 45 17.97 -3.34 2.36
C LYS A 45 16.93 -2.36 1.83
N TYR A 46 15.66 -2.77 1.86
CA TYR A 46 14.59 -2.01 1.22
C TYR A 46 13.76 -1.20 2.19
N GLY A 47 13.86 -1.47 3.50
CA GLY A 47 13.08 -0.79 4.52
C GLY A 47 13.49 0.65 4.76
N LEU A 48 12.52 1.53 5.02
CA LEU A 48 12.76 2.90 5.48
C LEU A 48 13.75 2.91 6.65
N GLN A 49 14.85 3.65 6.51
CA GLN A 49 16.02 3.51 7.38
C GLN A 49 15.70 3.77 8.85
N GLU A 50 14.78 4.69 9.13
CA GLU A 50 14.36 5.07 10.48
C GLU A 50 13.50 3.99 11.16
N ASP A 51 12.64 3.32 10.39
CA ASP A 51 11.67 2.34 10.88
C ASP A 51 12.30 0.96 11.13
N VAL A 52 13.32 0.58 10.34
CA VAL A 52 13.89 -0.77 10.33
C VAL A 52 14.36 -1.24 11.71
N PRO A 53 15.15 -0.48 12.49
CA PRO A 53 15.62 -0.94 13.80
C PRO A 53 14.48 -1.27 14.75
N GLY A 54 13.46 -0.41 14.83
CA GLY A 54 12.30 -0.60 15.70
C GLY A 54 11.46 -1.80 15.28
N LEU A 55 11.24 -1.95 13.97
CA LEU A 55 10.52 -3.11 13.42
C LEU A 55 11.23 -4.43 13.74
N LEU A 56 12.54 -4.50 13.49
CA LEU A 56 13.33 -5.72 13.67
C LEU A 56 13.28 -6.25 15.10
N VAL A 57 13.23 -5.38 16.12
CA VAL A 57 13.07 -5.81 17.52
C VAL A 57 11.79 -6.63 17.71
N GLY A 58 10.67 -6.21 17.09
CA GLY A 58 9.39 -6.89 17.20
C GLY A 58 9.24 -8.12 16.31
N VAL A 59 9.88 -8.14 15.13
CA VAL A 59 9.70 -9.22 14.14
C VAL A 59 10.78 -10.29 14.16
N SER A 60 11.95 -10.06 14.74
CA SER A 60 13.04 -11.05 14.83
C SER A 60 12.61 -12.43 15.34
N PRO A 61 11.74 -12.58 16.37
CA PRO A 61 11.29 -13.90 16.82
C PRO A 61 10.20 -14.52 15.94
N LYS A 62 9.72 -13.84 14.89
CA LYS A 62 8.58 -14.26 14.06
C LYS A 62 9.05 -14.88 12.75
N PHE A 63 9.68 -16.05 12.84
CA PHE A 63 10.34 -16.72 11.70
C PHE A 63 9.43 -16.95 10.48
N TYR A 64 8.15 -17.28 10.69
CA TYR A 64 7.22 -17.55 9.58
C TYR A 64 6.91 -16.31 8.74
N CYS A 65 6.73 -15.14 9.35
CA CYS A 65 6.47 -13.93 8.58
C CYS A 65 7.72 -13.50 7.80
N LEU A 66 8.90 -13.61 8.41
CA LEU A 66 10.18 -13.31 7.75
C LEU A 66 10.44 -14.25 6.56
N ALA A 67 10.20 -15.55 6.74
CA ALA A 67 10.32 -16.53 5.66
C ALA A 67 9.31 -16.26 4.53
N ALA A 68 8.07 -15.87 4.86
CA ALA A 68 7.07 -15.46 3.87
C ALA A 68 7.51 -14.20 3.11
N THR A 69 8.05 -13.18 3.82
CA THR A 69 8.63 -11.98 3.20
C THR A 69 9.73 -12.36 2.20
N SER A 70 10.65 -13.25 2.56
CA SER A 70 11.67 -13.75 1.63
C SER A 70 11.06 -14.40 0.39
N GLY A 71 10.07 -15.27 0.57
CA GLY A 71 9.39 -15.94 -0.54
C GLY A 71 8.74 -14.95 -1.51
N THR A 72 8.03 -13.95 -0.97
CA THR A 72 7.38 -12.89 -1.75
C THR A 72 8.40 -12.05 -2.51
N PHE A 73 9.45 -11.56 -1.85
CA PHE A 73 10.50 -10.77 -2.51
C PHE A 73 11.21 -11.59 -3.59
N ARG A 74 11.50 -12.86 -3.31
CA ARG A 74 12.15 -13.74 -4.29
C ARG A 74 11.29 -13.92 -5.54
N PHE A 75 9.99 -14.15 -5.35
CA PHE A 75 9.05 -14.27 -6.46
C PHE A 75 9.01 -13.00 -7.31
N ILE A 76 8.86 -11.83 -6.69
CA ILE A 76 8.81 -10.55 -7.41
C ILE A 76 10.13 -10.33 -8.16
N LEU A 77 11.27 -10.47 -7.46
CA LEU A 77 12.59 -10.22 -8.05
C LEU A 77 12.99 -11.26 -9.10
N GLU A 78 12.36 -12.43 -9.19
CA GLU A 78 12.62 -13.42 -10.24
C GLU A 78 11.68 -13.27 -11.44
N ASN A 79 10.44 -12.80 -11.23
CA ASN A 79 9.42 -12.73 -12.29
C ASN A 79 9.23 -11.34 -12.91
N GLU A 80 9.66 -10.28 -12.22
CA GLU A 80 9.53 -8.90 -12.70
C GLU A 80 10.87 -8.34 -13.23
N ASP A 81 10.82 -7.42 -14.19
CA ASP A 81 12.02 -6.81 -14.80
C ASP A 81 12.59 -5.60 -14.02
N PHE A 82 12.15 -5.44 -12.76
CA PHE A 82 12.63 -4.39 -11.85
C PHE A 82 13.15 -4.98 -10.53
N VAL A 83 13.91 -4.16 -9.81
CA VAL A 83 14.25 -4.32 -8.40
C VAL A 83 13.69 -3.13 -7.63
N PHE A 84 13.61 -3.24 -6.31
CA PHE A 84 13.25 -2.10 -5.48
C PHE A 84 14.45 -1.19 -5.26
N ALA A 85 14.22 0.12 -5.15
CA ALA A 85 15.21 1.06 -4.64
C ALA A 85 15.47 0.79 -3.15
N ASP A 86 16.72 0.93 -2.72
CA ASP A 86 17.08 0.70 -1.32
C ASP A 86 16.36 1.75 -0.45
N HIS A 87 15.99 1.34 0.77
CA HIS A 87 15.32 2.19 1.76
C HIS A 87 14.01 2.88 1.35
N THR A 88 13.27 2.38 0.35
CA THR A 88 12.02 3.01 -0.12
C THR A 88 10.70 2.34 0.34
N ILE A 89 10.77 1.17 0.96
CA ILE A 89 9.60 0.36 1.31
C ILE A 89 9.28 0.49 2.80
N LYS A 90 8.04 0.88 3.13
CA LYS A 90 7.56 0.78 4.51
C LYS A 90 7.17 -0.64 4.86
N PHE A 91 7.83 -1.22 5.85
CA PHE A 91 7.44 -2.51 6.42
C PHE A 91 6.70 -2.30 7.73
N SER A 92 5.55 -2.97 7.88
CA SER A 92 4.77 -2.95 9.11
C SER A 92 4.37 -4.36 9.52
N TYR A 93 4.53 -4.69 10.80
CA TYR A 93 3.98 -5.93 11.34
C TYR A 93 2.56 -5.69 11.85
N GLN A 94 1.62 -6.49 11.37
CA GLN A 94 0.24 -6.46 11.83
C GLN A 94 -0.18 -7.84 12.35
N GLY A 95 -0.59 -7.89 13.62
CA GLY A 95 -1.23 -9.06 14.20
C GLY A 95 -2.72 -9.14 13.84
N ALA A 96 -3.37 -10.24 14.21
CA ALA A 96 -4.83 -10.37 14.09
C ALA A 96 -5.59 -9.57 15.18
N GLU A 97 -4.87 -9.00 16.15
CA GLU A 97 -5.46 -8.18 17.20
C GLU A 97 -6.01 -6.87 16.62
N GLY A 98 -7.19 -6.46 17.09
CA GLY A 98 -7.81 -5.22 16.65
C GLY A 98 -8.42 -5.25 15.24
N THR A 99 -8.63 -6.44 14.66
CA THR A 99 -9.39 -6.61 13.41
C THR A 99 -10.77 -7.21 13.68
N VAL A 100 -11.78 -6.77 12.94
CA VAL A 100 -13.11 -7.39 12.95
C VAL A 100 -13.08 -8.57 11.97
N MET A 101 -13.51 -9.75 12.41
CA MET A 101 -13.79 -10.84 11.47
C MET A 101 -15.07 -10.54 10.70
N ILE A 102 -14.95 -10.41 9.39
CA ILE A 102 -16.07 -10.11 8.50
C ILE A 102 -16.45 -11.37 7.74
N GLY A 103 -17.74 -11.72 7.75
CA GLY A 103 -18.26 -12.87 7.03
C GLY A 103 -18.27 -12.67 5.52
N GLU A 104 -18.14 -13.77 4.77
CA GLU A 104 -18.00 -13.76 3.29
C GLU A 104 -19.29 -13.37 2.54
N ASN A 105 -20.46 -13.45 3.18
CA ASN A 105 -21.77 -13.32 2.53
C ASN A 105 -22.34 -11.89 2.47
N LEU A 106 -21.51 -10.86 2.72
CA LEU A 106 -21.98 -9.47 2.82
C LEU A 106 -21.85 -8.67 1.51
N GLU A 107 -21.39 -9.31 0.42
CA GLU A 107 -21.20 -8.68 -0.90
C GLU A 107 -20.50 -7.32 -0.83
N LEU A 108 -19.47 -7.21 0.02
CA LEU A 108 -18.85 -5.94 0.35
C LEU A 108 -18.12 -5.32 -0.84
N VAL A 109 -17.45 -6.17 -1.61
CA VAL A 109 -16.58 -5.77 -2.73
C VAL A 109 -16.79 -6.62 -3.97
N ILE A 110 -17.28 -7.85 -3.81
CA ILE A 110 -17.58 -8.79 -4.89
C ILE A 110 -19.02 -9.25 -4.69
N ASN A 111 -19.82 -9.22 -5.75
CA ASN A 111 -21.19 -9.72 -5.74
C ASN A 111 -21.21 -11.22 -6.10
N THR A 112 -22.09 -11.98 -5.46
CA THR A 112 -22.14 -13.46 -5.54
C THR A 112 -22.72 -13.96 -6.87
N THR A 113 -23.52 -13.13 -7.56
CA THR A 113 -24.24 -13.50 -8.79
C THR A 113 -23.58 -12.99 -10.07
N ASN A 114 -22.91 -11.85 -10.00
CA ASN A 114 -22.25 -11.22 -11.13
C ASN A 114 -20.99 -10.56 -10.58
N THR A 115 -19.80 -10.88 -11.09
CA THR A 115 -18.50 -10.38 -10.59
C THR A 115 -18.30 -8.86 -10.74
N ARG A 116 -19.37 -8.12 -11.02
CA ARG A 116 -19.43 -6.66 -11.15
C ARG A 116 -19.61 -6.03 -9.78
N THR A 117 -18.91 -4.91 -9.59
CA THR A 117 -18.90 -4.14 -8.34
C THR A 117 -20.12 -3.25 -8.16
N GLU A 118 -20.94 -3.03 -9.20
CA GLU A 118 -22.06 -2.08 -9.19
C GLU A 118 -23.12 -2.39 -8.12
N ASN A 119 -23.36 -3.67 -7.82
CA ASN A 119 -24.31 -4.13 -6.80
C ASN A 119 -23.62 -4.62 -5.52
N THR A 120 -22.53 -3.97 -5.12
CA THR A 120 -21.78 -4.26 -3.88
C THR A 120 -21.82 -3.05 -2.94
N LEU A 121 -21.54 -3.25 -1.66
CA LEU A 121 -21.47 -2.12 -0.71
C LEU A 121 -20.45 -1.06 -1.19
N LEU A 122 -19.29 -1.49 -1.66
CA LEU A 122 -18.28 -0.59 -2.25
C LEU A 122 -18.85 0.17 -3.45
N GLY A 123 -19.56 -0.50 -4.36
CA GLY A 123 -20.15 0.15 -5.54
C GLY A 123 -21.19 1.23 -5.20
N ILE A 124 -21.96 1.01 -4.15
CA ILE A 124 -22.97 1.96 -3.66
C ILE A 124 -22.29 3.17 -3.00
N LEU A 125 -21.31 2.92 -2.12
CA LEU A 125 -20.65 3.96 -1.31
C LEU A 125 -19.58 4.75 -2.06
N ASP A 126 -19.00 4.21 -3.13
CA ASP A 126 -17.91 4.87 -3.85
C ASP A 126 -18.40 6.11 -4.60
N LYS A 127 -18.17 7.28 -3.96
CA LYS A 127 -18.29 8.63 -4.52
C LYS A 127 -16.95 9.37 -4.45
N THR A 128 -15.86 8.62 -4.38
CA THR A 128 -14.52 9.18 -4.19
C THR A 128 -14.05 9.94 -5.43
N CYS A 129 -13.26 11.00 -5.23
CA CYS A 129 -12.73 11.82 -6.33
C CYS A 129 -11.46 11.24 -6.97
N THR A 130 -10.76 10.33 -6.28
CA THR A 130 -9.44 9.79 -6.69
C THR A 130 -9.40 8.27 -6.54
N GLN A 131 -8.56 7.61 -7.34
CA GLN A 131 -8.38 6.15 -7.23
C GLN A 131 -7.77 5.73 -5.89
N MET A 132 -6.86 6.55 -5.34
CA MET A 132 -6.33 6.36 -4.00
C MET A 132 -7.46 6.39 -2.95
N GLY A 133 -8.39 7.34 -3.05
CA GLY A 133 -9.57 7.41 -2.19
C GLY A 133 -10.45 6.15 -2.29
N LYS A 134 -10.69 5.66 -3.51
CA LYS A 134 -11.42 4.40 -3.76
C LYS A 134 -10.74 3.19 -3.10
N ARG A 135 -9.40 3.09 -3.23
CA ARG A 135 -8.60 2.03 -2.59
C ARG A 135 -8.70 2.11 -1.07
N LEU A 136 -8.59 3.32 -0.50
CA LEU A 136 -8.75 3.55 0.94
C LEU A 136 -10.16 3.19 1.44
N LEU A 137 -11.21 3.56 0.69
CA LEU A 137 -12.59 3.18 1.01
C LEU A 137 -12.74 1.65 1.02
N ARG A 138 -12.22 0.96 0.01
CA ARG A 138 -12.22 -0.50 -0.06
C ARG A 138 -11.52 -1.12 1.15
N MET A 139 -10.35 -0.60 1.56
CA MET A 139 -9.64 -1.06 2.75
C MET A 139 -10.46 -0.85 4.02
N ASN A 140 -11.07 0.32 4.20
CA ASN A 140 -11.91 0.61 5.36
C ASN A 140 -13.15 -0.30 5.47
N ILE A 141 -13.72 -0.71 4.33
CA ILE A 141 -14.84 -1.66 4.30
C ILE A 141 -14.37 -3.08 4.67
N LEU A 142 -13.22 -3.51 4.14
CA LEU A 142 -12.67 -4.85 4.38
C LEU A 142 -12.00 -4.99 5.75
N GLN A 143 -11.62 -3.88 6.37
CA GLN A 143 -10.99 -3.83 7.68
C GLN A 143 -11.54 -2.64 8.50
N PRO A 144 -12.77 -2.75 9.03
CA PRO A 144 -13.32 -1.77 9.94
C PRO A 144 -12.43 -1.58 11.17
N PRO A 145 -12.24 -0.33 11.65
CA PRO A 145 -11.47 -0.09 12.86
C PRO A 145 -12.20 -0.62 14.10
N CYS A 146 -11.46 -1.21 15.04
CA CYS A 146 -11.98 -1.61 16.35
C CYS A 146 -11.75 -0.56 17.45
N CYS A 147 -11.00 0.50 17.16
CA CYS A 147 -10.65 1.55 18.13
C CYS A 147 -11.72 2.64 18.14
N LEU A 148 -12.32 2.90 19.31
CA LEU A 148 -13.38 3.90 19.47
C LEU A 148 -12.90 5.30 19.08
N ASP A 149 -11.70 5.69 19.48
CA ASP A 149 -11.14 7.01 19.17
C ASP A 149 -11.03 7.22 17.65
N ILE A 150 -10.54 6.21 16.92
CA ILE A 150 -10.46 6.26 15.45
C ILE A 150 -11.85 6.38 14.82
N ILE A 151 -12.86 5.73 15.40
CA ILE A 151 -14.23 5.81 14.90
C ILE A 151 -14.79 7.22 15.13
N MET A 152 -14.62 7.77 16.33
CA MET A 152 -15.11 9.10 16.68
C MET A 152 -14.41 10.19 15.86
N ASP A 153 -13.09 10.12 15.72
CA ASP A 153 -12.32 11.06 14.87
C ASP A 153 -12.84 11.07 13.42
N ARG A 154 -13.23 9.90 12.88
CA ARG A 154 -13.79 9.80 11.53
C ARG A 154 -15.20 10.38 11.44
N LEU A 155 -16.02 10.21 12.48
CA LEU A 155 -17.37 10.76 12.52
C LEU A 155 -17.34 12.27 12.64
N ASP A 156 -16.49 12.82 13.52
CA ASP A 156 -16.30 14.26 13.68
C ASP A 156 -15.86 14.91 12.37
N ALA A 157 -14.92 14.28 11.64
CA ALA A 157 -14.49 14.78 10.33
C ALA A 157 -15.61 14.74 9.27
N VAL A 158 -16.50 13.74 9.32
CA VAL A 158 -17.66 13.66 8.42
C VAL A 158 -18.68 14.74 8.77
N ASP A 159 -18.96 14.95 10.06
CA ASP A 159 -19.89 15.97 10.53
C ASP A 159 -19.41 17.38 10.13
N GLU A 160 -18.11 17.66 10.27
CA GLU A 160 -17.53 18.95 9.84
C GLU A 160 -17.68 19.19 8.32
N LEU A 161 -17.44 18.17 7.50
CA LEU A 161 -17.64 18.25 6.04
C LEU A 161 -19.11 18.35 5.65
N PHE A 162 -20.00 17.80 6.47
CA PHE A 162 -21.44 17.88 6.27
C PHE A 162 -21.98 19.27 6.62
N GLU A 163 -21.44 19.90 7.65
CA GLU A 163 -21.80 21.26 8.07
C GLU A 163 -21.28 22.34 7.10
N SER A 164 -20.16 22.11 6.42
CA SER A 164 -19.53 23.05 5.47
C SER A 164 -19.57 22.56 4.02
N GLU A 165 -20.68 22.85 3.33
CA GLU A 165 -20.85 22.50 1.91
C GLU A 165 -19.79 23.17 1.01
N GLU A 166 -19.48 24.45 1.26
CA GLU A 166 -18.43 25.18 0.53
C GLU A 166 -17.05 24.53 0.73
N GLY A 167 -16.71 24.17 1.98
CA GLY A 167 -15.47 23.47 2.30
C GLY A 167 -15.37 22.14 1.55
N LEU A 168 -16.45 21.35 1.54
CA LEU A 168 -16.51 20.09 0.82
C LEU A 168 -16.28 20.26 -0.69
N PHE A 169 -16.93 21.23 -1.34
CA PHE A 169 -16.74 21.47 -2.77
C PHE A 169 -15.32 21.93 -3.12
N ASN A 170 -14.72 22.77 -2.27
CA ASN A 170 -13.34 23.21 -2.44
C ASN A 170 -12.37 22.02 -2.35
N ILE A 171 -12.53 21.14 -1.35
CA ILE A 171 -11.72 19.91 -1.21
C ILE A 171 -11.87 19.03 -2.44
N GLN A 172 -13.11 18.75 -2.86
CA GLN A 172 -13.35 17.88 -4.01
C GLN A 172 -12.71 18.45 -5.28
N SER A 173 -12.73 19.76 -5.46
CA SER A 173 -12.11 20.45 -6.59
C SER A 173 -10.58 20.31 -6.57
N SER A 174 -9.94 20.52 -5.42
CA SER A 174 -8.50 20.31 -5.26
C SER A 174 -8.12 18.83 -5.44
N LEU A 175 -8.87 17.89 -4.85
CA LEU A 175 -8.62 16.45 -4.97
C LEU A 175 -8.71 15.93 -6.40
N LYS A 176 -9.66 16.43 -7.21
CA LYS A 176 -9.79 16.07 -8.64
C LYS A 176 -8.57 16.49 -9.46
N SER A 177 -7.83 17.49 -9.01
CA SER A 177 -6.62 17.96 -9.70
C SER A 177 -5.38 17.12 -9.37
N LEU A 178 -5.48 16.18 -8.43
CA LEU A 178 -4.36 15.33 -8.03
C LEU A 178 -4.13 14.21 -9.03
N VAL A 179 -2.86 14.01 -9.37
CA VAL A 179 -2.40 12.85 -10.14
C VAL A 179 -2.49 11.59 -9.27
N ASP A 180 -2.54 10.40 -9.88
CA ASP A 180 -2.48 9.12 -9.17
C ASP A 180 -1.09 8.96 -8.48
N LEU A 181 -0.99 9.48 -7.26
CA LEU A 181 0.25 9.48 -6.47
C LEU A 181 0.78 8.07 -6.24
N ASP A 182 -0.10 7.08 -6.08
CA ASP A 182 0.31 5.68 -5.88
C ASP A 182 1.09 5.16 -7.09
N HIS A 183 0.70 5.55 -8.30
CA HIS A 183 1.42 5.18 -9.52
C HIS A 183 2.80 5.82 -9.57
N SER A 184 2.88 7.12 -9.25
CA SER A 184 4.14 7.84 -9.21
C SER A 184 5.09 7.30 -8.14
N ILE A 185 4.59 7.00 -6.94
CA ILE A 185 5.39 6.39 -5.86
C ILE A 185 5.87 5.00 -6.28
N ALA A 186 4.98 4.15 -6.79
CA ALA A 186 5.34 2.81 -7.24
C ALA A 186 6.40 2.84 -8.34
N PHE A 187 6.37 3.87 -9.19
CA PHE A 187 7.36 4.05 -10.23
C PHE A 187 8.73 4.50 -9.68
N ILE A 188 8.79 5.41 -8.69
CA ILE A 188 10.06 5.77 -8.03
C ILE A 188 10.68 4.58 -7.29
N VAL A 189 9.85 3.80 -6.61
CA VAL A 189 10.26 2.63 -5.82
C VAL A 189 10.83 1.51 -6.71
N LYS A 190 10.43 1.42 -7.98
CA LYS A 190 10.84 0.35 -8.91
C LYS A 190 11.99 0.82 -9.79
N VAL A 191 13.15 0.20 -9.64
CA VAL A 191 14.34 0.47 -10.46
C VAL A 191 14.50 -0.64 -11.50
N PRO A 192 14.64 -0.33 -12.80
CA PRO A 192 14.78 -1.36 -13.83
C PRO A 192 16.10 -2.12 -13.65
N LYS A 193 16.13 -3.42 -13.95
CA LYS A 193 17.34 -4.27 -13.85
C LYS A 193 18.44 -3.95 -14.88
N VAL A 194 18.30 -2.87 -15.65
CA VAL A 194 19.11 -2.56 -16.84
C VAL A 194 20.56 -2.22 -16.48
N ASP A 195 21.47 -2.70 -17.33
CA ASP A 195 22.91 -2.47 -17.28
C ASP A 195 23.23 -0.96 -17.39
N ARG A 196 24.11 -0.43 -16.53
CA ARG A 196 24.39 1.02 -16.28
C ARG A 196 24.74 1.89 -17.51
N LYS A 197 24.73 1.34 -18.73
CA LYS A 197 25.15 2.01 -19.97
C LYS A 197 24.00 2.64 -20.77
N ASN A 198 22.73 2.31 -20.49
CA ASN A 198 21.59 2.85 -21.23
C ASN A 198 20.88 3.97 -20.45
N VAL A 199 21.38 5.20 -20.57
CA VAL A 199 20.80 6.41 -19.95
C VAL A 199 19.33 6.63 -20.34
N VAL A 200 18.90 6.14 -21.51
CA VAL A 200 17.53 6.30 -22.03
C VAL A 200 16.48 5.62 -21.14
N SER A 201 16.80 4.53 -20.45
CA SER A 201 15.84 3.88 -19.54
C SER A 201 15.60 4.66 -18.25
N TYR A 202 16.45 5.63 -17.91
CA TYR A 202 16.35 6.46 -16.69
C TYR A 202 15.69 7.83 -16.94
N LEU A 203 15.57 8.28 -18.20
CA LEU A 203 14.94 9.56 -18.54
C LEU A 203 13.45 9.64 -18.13
N PRO A 204 12.62 8.60 -18.36
CA PRO A 204 11.25 8.59 -17.83
C PRO A 204 11.23 8.71 -16.31
N TYR A 205 12.24 8.13 -15.63
CA TYR A 205 12.33 8.17 -14.17
C TYR A 205 12.51 9.58 -13.62
N LYS A 206 13.33 10.39 -14.30
CA LYS A 206 13.58 11.77 -13.92
C LYS A 206 12.36 12.67 -14.15
N ASP A 207 11.69 12.52 -15.28
CA ASP A 207 10.55 13.36 -15.64
C ASP A 207 9.34 13.09 -14.74
N ASP A 208 9.02 11.82 -14.46
CA ASP A 208 7.91 11.43 -13.60
C ASP A 208 8.18 11.73 -12.11
N SER A 209 9.43 11.59 -11.64
CA SER A 209 9.84 12.04 -10.30
C SER A 209 9.68 13.56 -10.16
N CYS A 210 10.05 14.33 -11.20
CA CYS A 210 9.84 15.78 -11.22
C CYS A 210 8.35 16.14 -11.25
N ILE A 211 7.50 15.37 -11.93
CA ILE A 211 6.04 15.54 -11.92
C ILE A 211 5.49 15.27 -10.52
N LEU A 212 5.93 14.20 -9.85
CA LEU A 212 5.50 13.89 -8.49
C LEU A 212 5.90 15.00 -7.52
N ILE A 213 7.16 15.45 -7.54
CA ILE A 213 7.65 16.53 -6.68
C ILE A 213 6.87 17.82 -6.94
N LYS A 214 6.63 18.19 -8.20
CA LYS A 214 5.81 19.36 -8.54
C LYS A 214 4.37 19.22 -8.06
N THR A 215 3.80 18.02 -8.15
CA THR A 215 2.45 17.73 -7.67
C THR A 215 2.38 17.83 -6.16
N ILE A 216 3.29 17.19 -5.42
CA ILE A 216 3.38 17.26 -3.96
C ILE A 216 3.58 18.71 -3.51
N HIS A 217 4.52 19.44 -4.13
CA HIS A 217 4.74 20.84 -3.82
C HIS A 217 3.49 21.68 -4.07
N LYS A 218 2.76 21.45 -5.17
CA LYS A 218 1.49 22.12 -5.46
C LYS A 218 0.42 21.82 -4.40
N ILE A 219 0.31 20.57 -3.94
CA ILE A 219 -0.62 20.18 -2.86
C ILE A 219 -0.26 20.90 -1.56
N LEU A 220 1.00 20.82 -1.14
CA LEU A 220 1.47 21.43 0.11
C LEU A 220 1.40 22.96 0.08
N SER A 221 1.42 23.56 -1.11
CA SER A 221 1.31 25.02 -1.29
C SER A 221 -0.13 25.50 -1.50
N ASP A 222 -1.12 24.60 -1.59
CA ASP A 222 -2.53 24.98 -1.81
C ASP A 222 -3.09 25.65 -0.54
N PRO A 223 -3.58 26.91 -0.61
CA PRO A 223 -4.16 27.62 0.52
C PRO A 223 -5.32 26.86 1.18
N ALA A 224 -6.10 26.10 0.39
CA ALA A 224 -7.16 25.27 0.92
C ALA A 224 -6.59 24.23 1.90
N PHE A 225 -5.43 23.63 1.59
CA PHE A 225 -4.72 22.71 2.48
C PHE A 225 -4.26 23.35 3.81
N ASN A 226 -3.91 24.64 3.78
CA ASN A 226 -3.53 25.41 4.97
C ASN A 226 -4.75 25.84 5.82
N GLU A 227 -5.93 26.05 5.20
CA GLU A 227 -7.18 26.25 5.94
C GLU A 227 -7.57 24.98 6.72
N PHE A 228 -7.32 23.78 6.15
CA PHE A 228 -7.54 22.49 6.84
C PHE A 228 -6.62 22.25 8.04
N GLU A 229 -5.37 22.70 8.01
CA GLU A 229 -4.44 22.59 9.15
C GLU A 229 -4.92 23.40 10.37
N ASN A 230 -5.74 24.43 10.13
CA ASN A 230 -6.28 25.29 11.17
C ASN A 230 -7.62 24.81 11.75
N ALA A 231 -8.32 23.89 11.08
CA ALA A 231 -9.53 23.27 11.61
C ALA A 231 -9.21 22.34 12.79
N ILE A 232 -9.97 22.48 13.89
CA ILE A 232 -9.61 21.96 15.21
C ILE A 232 -9.71 20.42 15.29
N SER A 233 -10.61 19.78 14.55
CA SER A 233 -10.80 18.31 14.57
C SER A 233 -9.73 17.57 13.75
N TRP A 234 -9.36 18.14 12.59
CA TRP A 234 -8.39 17.56 11.67
C TRP A 234 -6.98 17.47 12.24
N ARG A 235 -6.61 18.28 13.24
CA ARG A 235 -5.25 18.28 13.78
C ARG A 235 -4.83 16.91 14.29
N GLN A 236 -5.66 16.12 14.96
CA GLN A 236 -5.19 14.84 15.50
C GLN A 236 -5.06 13.77 14.42
N TRP A 237 -6.01 13.70 13.48
CA TRP A 237 -6.00 12.77 12.36
C TRP A 237 -4.94 13.13 11.31
N PHE A 238 -4.85 14.41 10.91
CA PHE A 238 -3.77 14.90 10.06
C PHE A 238 -2.44 14.82 10.78
N THR A 239 -2.28 15.14 12.07
CA THR A 239 -0.93 15.03 12.67
C THR A 239 -0.43 13.59 12.65
N ARG A 240 -1.28 12.59 12.89
CA ARG A 240 -0.89 11.16 12.81
C ARG A 240 -0.67 10.68 11.37
N SER A 241 -1.56 11.06 10.45
CA SER A 241 -1.48 10.63 9.04
C SER A 241 -0.45 11.43 8.24
N ARG A 242 -0.31 12.73 8.49
CA ARG A 242 0.74 13.64 8.00
C ARG A 242 2.08 13.27 8.58
N GLN A 243 2.22 12.86 9.84
CA GLN A 243 3.52 12.36 10.32
C GLN A 243 3.95 11.16 9.46
N ALA A 244 3.06 10.18 9.27
CA ALA A 244 3.35 9.02 8.41
C ALA A 244 3.56 9.37 6.92
N TYR A 245 2.83 10.35 6.37
CA TYR A 245 2.98 10.80 4.98
C TYR A 245 4.16 11.76 4.78
N LYS A 246 4.47 12.60 5.77
CA LYS A 246 5.57 13.57 5.75
C LYS A 246 6.89 12.85 5.96
N GLU A 247 6.96 11.90 6.90
CA GLU A 247 8.08 10.96 7.01
C GLU A 247 8.26 10.22 5.68
N ALA A 248 7.19 9.62 5.13
CA ALA A 248 7.31 8.93 3.84
C ALA A 248 7.69 9.83 2.66
N ILE A 249 7.25 11.10 2.62
CA ILE A 249 7.57 12.05 1.55
C ILE A 249 8.96 12.66 1.73
N GLU A 250 9.38 12.95 2.96
CA GLU A 250 10.74 13.40 3.29
C GLU A 250 11.74 12.28 2.99
N ASP A 251 11.43 11.03 3.36
CA ASP A 251 12.21 9.84 2.99
C ASP A 251 12.31 9.68 1.46
N ILE A 252 11.19 9.81 0.73
CA ILE A 252 11.19 9.75 -0.74
C ILE A 252 11.97 10.92 -1.34
N TYR A 253 11.87 12.13 -0.77
CA TYR A 253 12.59 13.30 -1.26
C TYR A 253 14.10 13.16 -1.03
N GLU A 254 14.53 12.70 0.15
CA GLU A 254 15.93 12.41 0.46
C GLU A 254 16.49 11.30 -0.44
N LEU A 255 15.72 10.24 -0.68
CA LEU A 255 16.09 9.17 -1.62
C LEU A 255 16.22 9.69 -3.05
N VAL A 256 15.30 10.53 -3.51
CA VAL A 256 15.39 11.13 -4.85
C VAL A 256 16.58 12.07 -4.96
N VAL A 257 16.91 12.85 -3.92
CA VAL A 257 18.09 13.72 -3.90
C VAL A 257 19.38 12.89 -3.94
N GLU A 258 19.50 11.88 -3.08
CA GLU A 258 20.67 10.99 -2.99
C GLU A 258 20.92 10.21 -4.30
N TYR A 259 19.85 9.72 -4.95
CA TYR A 259 19.95 8.96 -6.20
C TYR A 259 19.98 9.82 -7.48
N SER A 260 19.58 11.09 -7.43
CA SER A 260 19.64 12.00 -8.59
C SER A 260 20.96 12.76 -8.71
N GLY A 261 21.82 12.71 -7.68
CA GLY A 261 23.13 13.37 -7.69
C GLY A 261 23.06 14.89 -7.77
N ILE A 262 21.98 15.48 -7.23
CA ILE A 262 21.83 16.93 -7.04
C ILE A 262 22.14 17.27 -5.59
#